data_AF-A0A2M8PM59-F1
#
_entry.id   AF-A0A2M8PM59-F1
#
_cell.length_a   1.000
_cell.length_b   1.000
_cell.length_c   1.000
_cell.angle_alpha   90.00
_cell.angle_beta   90.00
_cell.angle_gamma   90.00
#
_symmetry.space_group_name_H-M   'P 1'
#
loop_
_entity.id
_entity.type
_entity.pdbx_description
1 polymer ?
#
loop_
_entity_poly.entity_id
_entity_poly.type
_entity_poly.pdbx_seq_one_letter_code
_entity_poly.pdbx_strand_id
1 'polypeptide(L)'
;MYWWGGRAQLTEDQYVTTYSVSERSILDPDALVVLTYNLGWMSGMTNNLPIARTDSMYKSHLQQVKHILRQIDPHILGLQEVDFKSRRSRYWQQADSLSDALHIPFRANAVNWDKRYVPFPYWPPSLQFGAMLSGQSTLSQLPILDHKREVLPMPPQ
;
A
#
# COMPACT_ATOMS: atom_id res chain seq x y z
N MET A 1 -26.15 2.15 -10.10
CA MET A 1 -24.80 2.26 -9.50
C MET A 1 -24.94 3.09 -8.22
N TYR A 2 -24.65 2.52 -7.04
CA TYR A 2 -24.98 3.16 -5.75
C TYR A 2 -24.07 4.38 -5.49
N TRP A 3 -24.68 5.57 -5.54
CA TRP A 3 -24.03 6.90 -5.50
C TRP A 3 -23.26 7.20 -4.19
N TRP A 4 -23.53 6.45 -3.11
CA TRP A 4 -22.98 6.67 -1.77
C TRP A 4 -21.61 6.00 -1.53
N GLY A 5 -21.29 4.89 -2.22
CA GLY A 5 -20.02 4.17 -2.04
C GLY A 5 -18.84 4.77 -2.81
N GLY A 6 -19.12 5.58 -3.83
CA GLY A 6 -18.14 6.07 -4.80
C GLY A 6 -17.42 7.38 -4.44
N ARG A 7 -17.93 8.14 -3.45
CA ARG A 7 -17.31 9.41 -3.03
C ARG A 7 -15.99 9.15 -2.33
N ALA A 8 -15.00 9.99 -2.65
CA ALA A 8 -13.72 10.04 -1.94
C ALA A 8 -13.91 10.41 -0.47
N GLN A 9 -12.96 9.98 0.35
CA GLN A 9 -12.82 10.35 1.75
C GLN A 9 -11.81 11.50 1.92
N LEU A 10 -10.79 11.54 1.05
CA LEU A 10 -9.73 12.54 1.08
C LEU A 10 -9.90 13.59 -0.03
N THR A 11 -9.22 14.72 0.13
CA THR A 11 -8.99 15.71 -0.93
C THR A 11 -7.80 15.31 -1.80
N GLU A 12 -7.66 15.88 -3.01
CA GLU A 12 -6.62 15.46 -3.96
C GLU A 12 -5.19 15.72 -3.47
N ASP A 13 -4.96 16.81 -2.74
CA ASP A 13 -3.69 17.14 -2.08
C ASP A 13 -3.29 16.09 -1.04
N GLN A 14 -4.26 15.39 -0.45
CA GLN A 14 -4.01 14.30 0.51
C GLN A 14 -3.67 12.97 -0.18
N TYR A 15 -3.76 12.87 -1.52
CA TYR A 15 -3.37 11.67 -2.25
C TYR A 15 -1.86 11.55 -2.45
N VAL A 16 -1.09 12.60 -2.21
CA VAL A 16 0.37 12.62 -2.32
C VAL A 16 0.93 12.97 -0.94
N THR A 17 1.50 11.98 -0.25
CA THR A 17 2.07 12.21 1.08
C THR A 17 3.50 11.69 1.15
N THR A 18 4.37 12.45 1.79
CA THR A 18 5.77 12.09 2.02
C THR A 18 6.04 12.10 3.52
N TYR A 19 6.76 11.09 4.00
CA TYR A 19 7.15 10.92 5.38
C TYR A 19 8.66 10.77 5.43
N SER A 20 9.29 11.41 6.41
CA SER A 20 10.73 11.34 6.66
C SER A 20 10.99 11.23 8.15
N VAL A 21 11.91 10.35 8.54
CA VAL A 21 12.44 10.31 9.91
C VAL A 21 13.73 11.14 9.95
N SER A 22 13.72 12.25 10.69
CA SER A 22 14.72 13.34 10.64
C SER A 22 16.13 12.98 11.14
N GLU A 23 16.35 11.77 11.67
CA GLU A 23 17.57 11.43 12.41
C GLU A 23 18.38 10.29 11.79
N ARG A 24 18.01 9.77 10.61
CA ARG A 24 18.82 8.72 9.96
C ARG A 24 19.87 9.30 9.03
N SER A 25 21.08 8.74 9.11
CA SER A 25 22.18 8.99 8.18
C SER A 25 21.74 8.70 6.76
N ILE A 26 21.95 9.67 5.86
CA ILE A 26 21.77 9.46 4.43
C ILE A 26 22.80 8.42 3.97
N LEU A 27 22.32 7.38 3.31
CA LEU A 27 23.16 6.35 2.69
C LEU A 27 23.87 6.94 1.46
N ASP A 28 25.16 6.65 1.30
CA ASP A 28 25.96 7.00 0.13
C ASP A 28 26.61 5.72 -0.46
N PRO A 29 25.82 4.82 -1.07
CA PRO A 29 26.32 3.55 -1.56
C PRO A 29 26.90 3.68 -2.98
N ASP A 30 27.97 2.93 -3.26
CA ASP A 30 28.55 2.83 -4.61
C ASP A 30 27.63 2.11 -5.63
N ALA A 31 26.62 1.37 -5.14
CA ALA A 31 25.65 0.67 -5.95
C ALA A 31 24.24 0.73 -5.33
N LEU A 32 23.22 0.85 -6.18
CA LEU A 32 21.82 0.89 -5.76
C LEU A 32 21.12 -0.45 -6.00
N VAL A 33 20.32 -0.85 -5.00
CA VAL A 33 19.42 -2.00 -5.06
C VAL A 33 18.00 -1.46 -5.09
N VAL A 34 17.34 -1.61 -6.23
CA VAL A 34 15.98 -1.14 -6.45
C VAL A 34 15.07 -2.35 -6.66
N LEU A 35 14.03 -2.44 -5.84
CA LEU A 35 13.05 -3.52 -5.90
C LEU A 35 11.66 -2.96 -6.20
N THR A 36 10.89 -3.66 -7.01
CA THR A 36 9.45 -3.45 -7.15
C THR A 36 8.71 -4.69 -6.69
N TYR A 37 7.62 -4.51 -5.95
CA TYR A 37 6.83 -5.62 -5.44
C TYR A 37 5.35 -5.25 -5.28
N ASN A 38 4.47 -6.07 -5.88
CA ASN A 38 3.03 -5.94 -5.70
C ASN A 38 2.61 -6.74 -4.46
N LEU A 39 2.03 -6.07 -3.46
CA LEU A 39 1.66 -6.71 -2.19
C LEU A 39 0.37 -7.54 -2.28
N GLY A 40 -0.44 -7.36 -3.33
CA GLY A 40 -1.76 -7.97 -3.42
C GLY A 40 -2.63 -7.65 -2.21
N TRP A 41 -2.42 -6.49 -1.55
CA TRP A 41 -3.03 -6.12 -0.27
C TRP A 41 -2.87 -7.16 0.86
N MET A 42 -1.85 -8.02 0.80
CA MET A 42 -1.65 -9.19 1.68
C MET A 42 -2.76 -10.26 1.60
N SER A 43 -3.49 -10.29 0.48
CA SER A 43 -4.57 -11.27 0.26
C SER A 43 -4.08 -12.62 -0.28
N GLY A 44 -2.80 -12.75 -0.64
CA GLY A 44 -2.28 -13.95 -1.30
C GLY A 44 -3.04 -14.29 -2.58
N MET A 45 -3.17 -15.58 -2.91
CA MET A 45 -3.89 -16.02 -4.12
C MET A 45 -5.43 -15.92 -4.02
N THR A 46 -5.95 -15.30 -2.96
CA THR A 46 -7.37 -15.38 -2.60
C THR A 46 -8.13 -14.07 -2.80
N ASN A 47 -7.49 -13.05 -3.39
CA ASN A 47 -8.06 -11.72 -3.52
C ASN A 47 -9.46 -11.69 -4.16
N ASN A 48 -9.67 -12.55 -5.18
CA ASN A 48 -10.92 -12.62 -5.94
C ASN A 48 -11.90 -13.65 -5.39
N LEU A 49 -11.54 -14.37 -4.32
CA LEU A 49 -12.39 -15.38 -3.72
C LEU A 49 -13.19 -14.79 -2.55
N PRO A 50 -14.44 -15.25 -2.33
CA PRO A 50 -15.25 -14.84 -1.18
C PRO A 50 -14.83 -15.63 0.07
N ILE A 51 -13.56 -15.54 0.43
CA ILE A 51 -13.05 -16.13 1.67
C ILE A 51 -12.88 -15.07 2.76
N ALA A 52 -12.99 -15.51 4.01
CA ALA A 52 -12.76 -14.66 5.16
C ALA A 52 -11.29 -14.23 5.24
N ARG A 53 -11.04 -12.92 5.19
CA ARG A 53 -9.73 -12.33 5.42
C ARG A 53 -9.53 -12.18 6.92
N THR A 54 -8.91 -13.18 7.54
CA THR A 54 -8.64 -13.17 8.98
C THR A 54 -7.43 -12.29 9.29
N ASP A 55 -7.38 -11.77 10.51
CA ASP A 55 -6.20 -11.04 11.01
C ASP A 55 -4.95 -11.93 11.07
N SER A 56 -5.13 -13.23 11.36
CA SER A 56 -4.04 -14.21 11.37
C SER A 56 -3.42 -14.43 9.99
N MET A 57 -4.25 -14.58 8.95
CA MET A 57 -3.80 -14.68 7.56
C MET A 57 -3.01 -13.44 7.17
N TYR A 58 -3.57 -12.26 7.45
CA TYR A 58 -2.92 -10.99 7.16
C TYR A 58 -1.56 -10.85 7.84
N LYS A 59 -1.50 -11.12 9.15
CA LYS A 59 -0.26 -11.09 9.92
C LYS A 59 0.77 -12.07 9.38
N SER A 60 0.36 -13.29 9.03
CA SER A 60 1.25 -14.30 8.45
C SER A 60 1.88 -13.81 7.15
N HIS A 61 1.08 -13.30 6.21
CA HIS A 61 1.59 -12.77 4.94
C HIS A 61 2.48 -11.55 5.13
N LEU A 62 2.10 -10.61 6.01
CA LEU A 62 2.93 -9.45 6.32
C LEU A 62 4.30 -9.88 6.89
N GLN A 63 4.34 -10.89 7.77
CA GLN A 63 5.61 -11.40 8.30
C GLN A 63 6.47 -12.07 7.24
N GLN A 64 5.87 -12.84 6.32
CA GLN A 64 6.59 -13.45 5.20
C GLN A 64 7.20 -12.38 4.29
N VAL A 65 6.42 -11.36 3.91
CA VAL A 65 6.91 -10.24 3.10
C VAL A 65 8.04 -9.49 3.82
N LYS A 66 7.89 -9.20 5.12
CA LYS A 66 8.96 -8.59 5.93
C LYS A 66 10.23 -9.42 5.93
N HIS A 67 10.11 -10.74 6.08
CA HIS A 67 11.26 -11.65 6.10
C HIS A 67 12.03 -11.60 4.77
N ILE A 68 11.31 -11.73 3.64
CA ILE A 68 11.91 -11.70 2.30
C ILE A 68 12.57 -10.34 2.02
N LEU A 69 11.87 -9.24 2.30
CA LEU A 69 12.40 -7.91 2.03
C LEU A 69 13.63 -7.57 2.88
N ARG A 70 13.71 -8.07 4.12
CA ARG A 70 14.92 -7.94 4.96
C ARG A 70 16.12 -8.68 4.40
N GLN A 71 15.91 -9.81 3.72
CA GLN A 71 17.00 -10.56 3.10
C GLN A 71 17.54 -9.87 1.84
N ILE A 72 16.67 -9.14 1.13
CA ILE A 72 17.06 -8.39 -0.07
C ILE A 72 17.73 -7.05 0.29
N ASP A 73 17.29 -6.43 1.40
CA ASP A 73 17.76 -5.13 1.89
C ASP A 73 17.78 -4.03 0.81
N PRO A 74 16.62 -3.70 0.20
CA PRO A 74 16.56 -2.74 -0.89
C PRO A 74 16.83 -1.31 -0.42
N HIS A 75 17.61 -0.56 -1.20
CA HIS A 75 17.79 0.88 -1.01
C HIS A 75 16.53 1.65 -1.38
N ILE A 76 15.83 1.20 -2.44
CA ILE A 76 14.56 1.76 -2.89
C ILE A 76 13.59 0.61 -3.15
N LEU A 77 12.39 0.70 -2.59
CA LEU A 77 11.33 -0.28 -2.73
C LEU A 77 10.05 0.38 -3.25
N GLY A 78 9.70 0.09 -4.51
CA GLY A 78 8.42 0.44 -5.11
C GLY A 78 7.35 -0.62 -4.79
N LEU A 79 6.22 -0.19 -4.25
CA LEU A 79 5.12 -1.05 -3.84
C LEU A 79 3.86 -0.75 -4.63
N GLN A 80 3.22 -1.79 -5.16
CA GLN A 80 1.87 -1.72 -5.73
C GLN A 80 0.86 -2.44 -4.83
N GLU A 81 -0.42 -2.12 -5.04
CA GLU A 81 -1.55 -2.70 -4.29
C GLU A 81 -1.35 -2.60 -2.78
N VAL A 82 -1.08 -1.37 -2.33
CA VAL A 82 -0.86 -1.02 -0.94
C VAL A 82 -2.15 -0.48 -0.34
N ASP A 83 -2.60 -1.04 0.79
CA ASP A 83 -3.70 -0.51 1.57
C ASP A 83 -3.22 0.47 2.65
N PHE A 84 -3.93 1.59 2.77
CA PHE A 84 -3.73 2.65 3.76
C PHE A 84 -4.90 2.65 4.75
N LYS A 85 -4.97 1.66 5.64
CA LYS A 85 -6.09 1.45 6.58
C LYS A 85 -7.43 1.08 5.92
N SER A 86 -7.37 0.31 4.84
CA SER A 86 -8.56 -0.30 4.24
C SER A 86 -9.20 -1.36 5.13
N ARG A 87 -10.53 -1.54 5.04
CA ARG A 87 -11.23 -2.61 5.78
C ARG A 87 -10.78 -4.00 5.35
N ARG A 88 -10.53 -4.24 4.05
CA ARG A 88 -10.10 -5.57 3.54
C ARG A 88 -8.76 -6.02 4.12
N SER A 89 -7.87 -5.08 4.41
CA SER A 89 -6.58 -5.30 5.05
C SER A 89 -6.66 -5.11 6.57
N ARG A 90 -7.85 -5.23 7.17
CA ARG A 90 -8.07 -5.12 8.63
C ARG A 90 -7.56 -3.79 9.21
N TYR A 91 -7.63 -2.71 8.43
CA TYR A 91 -7.21 -1.35 8.78
C TYR A 91 -5.71 -1.18 9.05
N TRP A 92 -4.87 -2.11 8.60
CA TRP A 92 -3.42 -1.97 8.69
C TRP A 92 -2.89 -0.92 7.70
N GLN A 93 -1.86 -0.19 8.13
CA GLN A 93 -1.04 0.65 7.25
C GLN A 93 0.11 -0.17 6.68
N GLN A 94 0.00 -0.62 5.43
CA GLN A 94 0.96 -1.57 4.86
C GLN A 94 2.36 -0.97 4.68
N ALA A 95 2.44 0.17 3.98
CA ALA A 95 3.72 0.83 3.74
C ALA A 95 4.42 1.22 5.04
N ASP A 96 3.67 1.69 6.03
CA ASP A 96 4.14 2.03 7.37
C ASP A 96 4.72 0.82 8.10
N SER A 97 3.96 -0.28 8.13
CA SER A 97 4.38 -1.53 8.74
C SER A 97 5.65 -2.10 8.11
N LEU A 98 5.88 -1.87 6.81
CA LEU A 98 7.08 -2.30 6.10
C LEU A 98 8.25 -1.33 6.34
N SER A 99 8.02 -0.02 6.29
CA SER A 99 9.02 1.02 6.60
C SER A 99 9.63 0.80 7.97
N ASP A 100 8.80 0.56 8.99
CA ASP A 100 9.23 0.29 10.35
C ASP A 100 10.04 -1.01 10.46
N ALA A 101 9.57 -2.06 9.80
CA ALA A 101 10.20 -3.38 9.86
C ALA A 101 11.54 -3.46 9.12
N LEU A 102 11.71 -2.67 8.07
CA LEU A 102 12.93 -2.58 7.25
C LEU A 102 13.83 -1.44 7.69
N HIS A 103 13.41 -0.63 8.66
CA HIS A 103 14.14 0.57 9.10
C HIS A 103 14.45 1.54 7.96
N ILE A 104 13.52 1.68 7.00
CA ILE A 104 13.64 2.63 5.89
C ILE A 104 13.05 3.99 6.32
N PRO A 105 13.82 5.10 6.28
CA PRO A 105 13.41 6.40 6.83
C PRO A 105 12.47 7.23 5.95
N PHE A 106 12.50 7.05 4.63
CA PHE A 106 11.70 7.85 3.71
C PHE A 106 10.59 7.01 3.08
N ARG A 107 9.40 7.60 2.99
CA ARG A 107 8.22 6.98 2.37
C ARG A 107 7.43 8.02 1.58
N ALA A 108 7.12 7.72 0.33
CA ALA A 108 6.15 8.44 -0.49
C ALA A 108 4.92 7.55 -0.73
N ASN A 109 3.71 8.03 -0.45
CA ASN A 109 2.46 7.31 -0.69
C ASN A 109 1.62 8.07 -1.72
N ALA A 110 1.21 7.36 -2.77
CA ALA A 110 0.32 7.87 -3.81
C ALA A 110 -0.99 7.09 -3.81
N VAL A 111 -2.07 7.70 -3.32
CA VAL A 111 -3.42 7.09 -3.31
C VAL A 111 -3.97 7.06 -4.74
N ASN A 112 -4.43 5.90 -5.22
CA ASN A 112 -5.11 5.80 -6.51
C ASN A 112 -6.56 5.32 -6.40
N TRP A 113 -6.94 4.74 -5.27
CA TRP A 113 -8.28 4.21 -5.07
C TRP A 113 -8.79 4.58 -3.67
N ASP A 114 -9.71 5.53 -3.66
CA ASP A 114 -10.41 5.99 -2.46
C ASP A 114 -11.92 5.84 -2.68
N LYS A 115 -12.53 4.94 -1.90
CA LYS A 115 -13.96 4.63 -1.95
C LYS A 115 -14.47 4.41 -0.54
N ARG A 116 -15.57 5.06 -0.19
CA ARG A 116 -16.28 4.83 1.08
C ARG A 116 -16.84 3.41 1.19
N TYR A 117 -17.21 2.79 0.08
CA TYR A 117 -17.70 1.43 0.09
C TYR A 117 -17.52 0.72 -1.25
N VAL A 118 -16.89 -0.45 -1.23
CA VAL A 118 -16.79 -1.37 -2.37
C VAL A 118 -17.60 -2.64 -2.07
N PRO A 119 -18.71 -2.89 -2.79
CA PRO A 119 -19.60 -4.03 -2.58
C PRO A 119 -19.10 -5.30 -3.28
N PHE A 120 -17.83 -5.65 -3.10
CA PHE A 120 -17.21 -6.84 -3.69
C PHE A 120 -16.45 -7.64 -2.63
N PRO A 121 -16.48 -8.99 -2.62
CA PRO A 121 -17.26 -9.86 -3.49
C PRO A 121 -18.76 -9.67 -3.30
N TYR A 122 -19.55 -9.85 -4.36
CA TYR A 122 -20.98 -9.50 -4.35
C TYR A 122 -21.78 -10.24 -3.26
N TRP A 123 -21.40 -11.47 -2.93
CA TRP A 123 -21.99 -12.26 -1.85
C TRP A 123 -20.93 -13.12 -1.13
N PRO A 124 -21.05 -13.34 0.20
CA PRO A 124 -22.00 -12.70 1.10
C PRO A 124 -21.60 -11.26 1.47
N PRO A 125 -22.55 -10.34 1.77
CA PRO A 125 -22.26 -8.95 2.09
C PRO A 125 -21.30 -8.76 3.28
N SER A 126 -21.27 -9.72 4.21
CA SER A 126 -20.33 -9.74 5.34
C SER A 126 -18.87 -9.73 4.89
N LEU A 127 -18.55 -10.28 3.71
CA LEU A 127 -17.21 -10.39 3.15
C LEU A 127 -16.82 -9.27 2.18
N GLN A 128 -17.72 -8.32 1.89
CA GLN A 128 -17.44 -7.20 0.99
C GLN A 128 -16.25 -6.36 1.46
N PHE A 129 -15.54 -5.69 0.56
CA PHE A 129 -14.34 -4.94 0.92
C PHE A 129 -14.67 -3.74 1.81
N GLY A 130 -15.81 -3.10 1.59
CA GLY A 130 -16.24 -1.95 2.39
C GLY A 130 -15.39 -0.72 2.09
N ALA A 131 -15.06 0.07 3.11
CA ALA A 131 -14.22 1.26 2.94
C ALA A 131 -12.82 0.90 2.46
N MET A 132 -12.37 1.62 1.43
CA MET A 132 -11.15 1.33 0.69
C MET A 132 -10.33 2.60 0.51
N LEU A 133 -9.08 2.52 0.92
CA LEU A 133 -8.05 3.51 0.66
C LEU A 133 -6.77 2.79 0.28
N SER A 134 -6.43 2.82 -1.01
CA SER A 134 -5.29 2.06 -1.53
C SER A 134 -4.54 2.81 -2.63
N GLY A 135 -3.33 2.35 -2.91
CA GLY A 135 -2.48 2.99 -3.89
C GLY A 135 -1.13 2.32 -4.02
N GLN A 136 -0.14 3.17 -4.27
CA GLN A 136 1.26 2.81 -4.43
C GLN A 136 2.07 3.50 -3.34
N SER A 137 3.22 2.91 -3.02
CA SER A 137 4.16 3.50 -2.07
C SER A 137 5.58 3.30 -2.54
N THR A 138 6.46 4.24 -2.26
CA THR A 138 7.90 4.10 -2.44
C THR A 138 8.55 4.27 -1.09
N LEU A 139 9.26 3.25 -0.63
CA LEU A 139 10.15 3.34 0.52
C LEU A 139 11.57 3.58 0.01
N SER A 140 12.29 4.49 0.64
CA SER A 140 13.63 4.87 0.21
C SER A 140 14.55 5.09 1.41
N GLN A 141 15.76 4.57 1.32
CA GLN A 141 16.86 4.90 2.22
C GLN A 141 17.45 6.29 1.92
N LEU A 142 17.18 6.81 0.71
CA LEU A 142 17.60 8.14 0.24
C LEU A 142 16.47 9.17 0.41
N PRO A 143 16.79 10.46 0.65
CA PRO A 143 15.79 11.52 0.75
C PRO A 143 14.91 11.62 -0.50
N ILE A 144 13.61 11.78 -0.27
CA ILE A 144 12.64 12.07 -1.34
C ILE A 144 12.55 13.59 -1.46
N LEU A 145 13.17 14.13 -2.51
CA LEU A 145 13.22 15.57 -2.75
C LEU A 145 11.94 16.11 -3.40
N ASP A 146 11.34 15.31 -4.28
CA ASP A 146 10.09 15.62 -4.97
C ASP A 146 9.25 14.35 -5.11
N HIS A 147 7.92 14.50 -5.09
CA HIS A 147 6.97 13.41 -5.23
C HIS A 147 5.71 13.89 -5.93
N LYS A 148 5.44 13.31 -7.09
CA LYS A 148 4.27 13.60 -7.91
C LYS A 148 3.47 12.33 -8.20
N ARG A 149 2.14 12.46 -8.19
CA ARG A 149 1.21 11.44 -8.66
C ARG A 149 0.71 11.81 -10.05
N GLU A 150 1.06 11.00 -11.04
CA GLU A 150 0.55 11.12 -12.40
C GLU A 150 -0.67 10.21 -12.58
N VAL A 151 -1.79 10.79 -13.03
CA VAL A 151 -3.02 10.05 -13.30
C VAL A 151 -3.09 9.73 -14.78
N LEU A 152 -3.06 8.44 -15.11
CA LEU A 152 -3.22 7.99 -16.49
C LEU A 152 -4.70 8.01 -16.90
N PRO A 153 -5.01 8.31 -18.17
CA PRO A 153 -6.37 8.22 -18.69
C PRO A 153 -6.86 6.77 -18.62
N MET A 154 -8.19 6.61 -18.47
CA MET A 154 -8.81 5.30 -18.56
C MET A 154 -8.60 4.73 -19.98
N PRO A 155 -8.26 3.44 -20.12
CA PRO A 155 -8.22 2.80 -21.44
C PRO A 155 -9.57 2.95 -22.15
N PRO A 156 -9.58 3.05 -23.50
CA PRO A 156 -10.83 3.01 -24.26
C PRO A 156 -11.61 1.73 -23.93
N GLN A 157 -12.94 1.87 -23.78
CA GLN A 157 -13.87 0.78 -23.46
C GLN A 157 -14.28 0.01 -24.72
#